data_AF-A0A453AVW8-F1
#
_entry.id   AF-A0A453AVW8-F1
#
_cell.length_a   1.000
_cell.length_b   1.000
_cell.length_c   1.000
_cell.angle_alpha   90.00
_cell.angle_beta   90.00
_cell.angle_gamma   90.00
#
_symmetry.space_group_name_H-M   'P 1'
#
loop_
_entity.id
_entity.type
_entity.pdbx_description
1 polymer ?
#
loop_
_entity_poly.entity_id
_entity_poly.type
_entity_poly.pdbx_seq_one_letter_code
_entity_poly.pdbx_strand_id
1 'polypeptide(L)'
;MSIQRSPSSCSWWWRDLYTCVGLNYARDRLVEGYLWCYAIYHEKEFAFSRIFLTKQLMLISLMDDTYDARATIEECRQLNATIQRWDERATSLLPDYLKRFYTELLRIFKDATSEVAICDTYHVAYARKAFQDLSAYYLQEAEWLHQNHKPSFKDHLSLSAMSIGSPTICVGLMVGMGDPVTREAFEWAAGYPKVAIACGKIARLMDDIAAFKGGKAKGDMASSIECYMVEHSVTSEVAISKILSLLEDEWRTLNQAHFEHHSHLLVVQRIINFANSMLVFYAGKDAYTFSINLKETVESLFVKPIPM
;
A
#
# COMPACT_ATOMS: atom_id res chain seq x y z
N MET A 1 -9.64 27.71 -3.34
CA MET A 1 -10.01 27.46 -1.93
C MET A 1 -10.15 25.97 -1.54
N SER A 2 -10.00 24.98 -2.44
CA SER A 2 -10.26 23.56 -2.11
C SER A 2 -9.06 22.74 -1.61
N ILE A 3 -7.81 23.19 -1.79
CA ILE A 3 -6.61 22.42 -1.42
C ILE A 3 -6.39 22.39 0.11
N GLN A 4 -6.87 23.41 0.85
CA GLN A 4 -6.64 23.50 2.30
C GLN A 4 -7.63 22.68 3.17
N ARG A 5 -8.77 22.22 2.62
CA ARG A 5 -9.77 21.47 3.41
C ARG A 5 -9.50 19.96 3.46
N SER A 6 -8.90 19.35 2.43
CA SER A 6 -8.67 17.90 2.41
C SER A 6 -7.56 17.40 3.36
N PRO A 7 -6.41 18.08 3.52
CA PRO A 7 -5.38 17.63 4.48
C PRO A 7 -5.90 17.70 5.92
N SER A 8 -6.74 18.69 6.22
CA SER A 8 -7.35 18.88 7.54
C SER A 8 -8.22 17.69 7.93
N SER A 9 -9.12 17.23 7.05
CA SER A 9 -10.00 16.08 7.31
C SER A 9 -9.22 14.80 7.61
N CYS A 10 -8.20 14.50 6.79
CA CYS A 10 -7.31 13.36 7.04
C CYS A 10 -6.53 13.52 8.35
N SER A 11 -6.11 14.74 8.70
CA SER A 11 -5.36 15.03 9.94
C SER A 11 -6.19 14.79 11.20
N TRP A 12 -7.44 15.27 11.23
CA TRP A 12 -8.35 15.02 12.35
C TRP A 12 -8.63 13.52 12.50
N TRP A 13 -8.98 12.84 11.40
CA TRP A 13 -9.22 11.40 11.40
C TRP A 13 -8.02 10.59 11.89
N TRP A 14 -6.83 10.85 11.34
CA TRP A 14 -5.64 10.09 11.68
C TRP A 14 -5.21 10.31 13.12
N ARG A 15 -5.22 11.56 13.60
CA ARG A 15 -4.87 11.86 14.99
C ARG A 15 -5.80 11.13 15.96
N ASP A 16 -7.09 11.10 15.65
CA ASP A 16 -8.09 10.42 16.47
C ASP A 16 -7.87 8.90 16.46
N LEU A 17 -7.60 8.29 15.29
CA LEU A 17 -7.24 6.88 15.17
C LEU A 17 -5.94 6.57 15.92
N TYR A 18 -4.89 7.35 15.69
CA TYR A 18 -3.55 7.18 16.24
C TYR A 18 -3.56 7.22 17.78
N THR A 19 -4.30 8.19 18.32
CA THR A 19 -4.53 8.29 19.77
C THR A 19 -5.39 7.13 20.28
N CYS A 20 -6.45 6.77 19.56
CA CYS A 20 -7.37 5.71 19.98
C CYS A 20 -6.72 4.33 20.04
N VAL A 21 -5.87 3.97 19.09
CA VAL A 21 -5.23 2.63 19.04
C VAL A 21 -4.00 2.55 19.97
N GLY A 22 -3.52 3.69 20.50
CA GLY A 22 -2.35 3.73 21.39
C GLY A 22 -1.08 3.32 20.66
N LEU A 23 -0.79 3.99 19.54
CA LEU A 23 0.20 3.58 18.54
C LEU A 23 1.64 3.98 18.87
N ASN A 24 2.14 3.58 20.03
CA ASN A 24 3.54 3.84 20.41
C ASN A 24 4.55 3.11 19.51
N TYR A 25 4.06 2.09 18.78
CA TYR A 25 4.84 1.17 17.95
C TYR A 25 4.71 1.43 16.46
N ALA A 26 3.71 2.20 16.02
CA ALA A 26 3.43 2.42 14.60
C ALA A 26 3.89 3.81 14.15
N ARG A 27 4.33 3.90 12.89
CA ARG A 27 4.87 5.11 12.27
C ARG A 27 3.75 6.13 12.03
N ASP A 28 3.95 7.37 12.48
CA ASP A 28 3.06 8.49 12.12
C ASP A 28 3.47 9.07 10.76
N ARG A 29 2.80 8.62 9.68
CA ARG A 29 3.18 8.95 8.29
C ARG A 29 2.03 9.50 7.44
N LEU A 30 1.11 10.22 8.07
CA LEU A 30 -0.05 10.75 7.37
C LEU A 30 0.32 11.71 6.23
N VAL A 31 1.27 12.61 6.47
CA VAL A 31 1.64 13.63 5.49
C VAL A 31 2.29 13.00 4.27
N GLU A 32 3.15 12.00 4.50
CA GLU A 32 3.82 11.20 3.49
C GLU A 32 2.81 10.34 2.71
N GLY A 33 1.89 9.67 3.42
CA GLY A 33 0.80 8.91 2.80
C GLY A 33 -0.13 9.80 1.97
N TYR A 34 -0.46 11.00 2.45
CA TYR A 34 -1.26 11.96 1.69
C TYR A 34 -0.51 12.47 0.46
N LEU A 35 0.79 12.78 0.57
CA LEU A 35 1.64 13.13 -0.57
C LEU A 35 1.65 12.00 -1.61
N TRP A 36 1.73 10.76 -1.16
CA TRP A 36 1.73 9.58 -2.03
C TRP A 36 0.43 9.49 -2.83
N CYS A 37 -0.72 9.60 -2.17
CA CYS A 37 -2.01 9.60 -2.84
C CYS A 37 -2.23 10.84 -3.72
N TYR A 38 -1.64 11.98 -3.36
CA TYR A 38 -1.65 13.20 -4.17
C TYR A 38 -0.89 13.01 -5.49
N ALA A 39 0.21 12.25 -5.51
CA ALA A 39 0.92 11.92 -6.75
C ALA A 39 0.05 11.10 -7.73
N ILE A 40 -0.87 10.27 -7.21
CA ILE A 40 -1.82 9.49 -8.02
C ILE A 40 -2.94 10.38 -8.57
N TYR A 41 -3.49 11.23 -7.71
CA TYR A 41 -4.64 12.08 -7.95
C TYR A 41 -4.33 13.53 -7.57
N HIS A 42 -3.62 14.28 -8.40
CA HIS A 42 -3.29 15.68 -8.12
C HIS A 42 -4.44 16.63 -8.52
N GLU A 43 -5.32 16.18 -9.41
CA GLU A 43 -6.42 16.95 -9.99
C GLU A 43 -7.51 17.20 -8.96
N LYS A 44 -8.08 18.41 -8.92
CA LYS A 44 -8.93 18.86 -7.82
C LYS A 44 -10.19 18.02 -7.66
N GLU A 45 -10.76 17.53 -8.77
CA GLU A 45 -11.97 16.70 -8.83
C GLU A 45 -11.83 15.37 -8.07
N PHE A 46 -10.63 14.81 -7.93
CA PHE A 46 -10.41 13.53 -7.24
C PHE A 46 -10.18 13.68 -5.73
N ALA A 47 -10.83 14.68 -5.09
CA ALA A 47 -10.69 14.91 -3.66
C ALA A 47 -11.16 13.71 -2.81
N PHE A 48 -12.28 13.09 -3.20
CA PHE A 48 -12.78 11.87 -2.56
C PHE A 48 -11.78 10.72 -2.72
N SER A 49 -11.35 10.42 -3.95
CA SER A 49 -10.37 9.35 -4.25
C SER A 49 -9.08 9.53 -3.45
N ARG A 50 -8.55 10.76 -3.39
CA ARG A 50 -7.39 11.07 -2.55
C ARG A 50 -7.62 10.74 -1.09
N ILE A 51 -8.72 11.21 -0.50
CA ILE A 51 -9.01 11.02 0.92
C ILE A 51 -9.21 9.53 1.24
N PHE A 52 -9.98 8.82 0.43
CA PHE A 52 -10.21 7.38 0.59
C PHE A 52 -8.90 6.60 0.48
N LEU A 53 -8.09 6.86 -0.56
CA LEU A 53 -6.81 6.19 -0.72
C LEU A 53 -5.84 6.49 0.41
N THR A 54 -5.76 7.73 0.88
CA THR A 54 -4.89 8.07 2.03
C THR A 54 -5.32 7.27 3.25
N LYS A 55 -6.62 7.23 3.55
CA LYS A 55 -7.14 6.44 4.67
C LYS A 55 -6.84 4.94 4.51
N GLN A 56 -7.01 4.40 3.31
CA GLN A 56 -6.71 3.00 2.99
C GLN A 56 -5.21 2.70 3.16
N LEU A 57 -4.33 3.54 2.59
CA LEU A 57 -2.88 3.42 2.71
C LEU A 57 -2.43 3.46 4.17
N MET A 58 -2.96 4.41 4.95
CA MET A 58 -2.62 4.51 6.36
C MET A 58 -3.10 3.30 7.19
N LEU A 59 -4.23 2.68 6.83
CA LEU A 59 -4.65 1.41 7.43
C LEU A 59 -3.72 0.25 7.03
N ILE A 60 -3.25 0.23 5.78
CA ILE A 60 -2.28 -0.76 5.30
C ILE A 60 -0.98 -0.63 6.10
N SER A 61 -0.41 0.57 6.20
CA SER A 61 0.83 0.82 6.94
C SER A 61 0.70 0.53 8.44
N LEU A 62 -0.48 0.79 9.02
CA LEU A 62 -0.73 0.41 10.40
C LEU A 62 -0.86 -1.11 10.57
N MET A 63 -1.45 -1.80 9.61
CA MET A 63 -1.52 -3.25 9.61
C MET A 63 -0.12 -3.86 9.48
N ASP A 64 0.69 -3.37 8.55
CA ASP A 64 2.12 -3.68 8.37
C ASP A 64 2.90 -3.59 9.69
N ASP A 65 2.92 -2.40 10.31
CA ASP A 65 3.58 -2.16 11.61
C ASP A 65 3.05 -3.10 12.72
N THR A 66 1.77 -3.47 12.65
CA THR A 66 1.17 -4.36 13.63
C THR A 66 1.65 -5.80 13.46
N TYR A 67 1.73 -6.30 12.22
CA TYR A 67 2.24 -7.65 11.94
C TYR A 67 3.74 -7.76 12.24
N ASP A 68 4.52 -6.71 11.97
CA ASP A 68 5.97 -6.75 12.11
C ASP A 68 6.45 -6.53 13.55
N ALA A 69 5.83 -5.60 14.29
CA ALA A 69 6.41 -5.11 15.54
C ALA A 69 5.62 -5.44 16.81
N ARG A 70 4.32 -5.78 16.71
CA ARG A 70 3.45 -5.87 17.90
C ARG A 70 2.69 -7.18 18.05
N ALA A 71 2.02 -7.64 17.00
CA ALA A 71 1.09 -8.75 17.09
C ALA A 71 1.84 -10.08 17.26
N THR A 72 1.31 -10.96 18.11
CA THR A 72 1.76 -12.36 18.11
C THR A 72 1.22 -13.08 16.87
N ILE A 73 1.81 -14.23 16.52
CA ILE A 73 1.31 -15.01 15.38
C ILE A 73 -0.16 -15.44 15.57
N GLU A 74 -0.59 -15.72 16.80
CA GLU A 74 -2.00 -15.98 17.14
C GLU A 74 -2.88 -14.76 16.89
N GLU A 75 -2.44 -13.57 17.28
CA GLU A 75 -3.15 -12.31 17.03
C GLU A 75 -3.24 -12.01 15.52
N CYS A 76 -2.16 -12.25 14.75
CA CYS A 76 -2.17 -12.12 13.29
C CYS A 76 -3.21 -13.04 12.63
N ARG A 77 -3.30 -14.30 13.08
CA ARG A 77 -4.32 -15.26 12.59
C ARG A 77 -5.74 -14.80 12.92
N GLN A 78 -5.96 -14.31 14.14
CA GLN A 78 -7.27 -13.79 14.55
C GLN A 78 -7.67 -12.53 13.78
N LEU A 79 -6.72 -11.62 13.56
CA LEU A 79 -6.94 -10.40 12.77
C LEU A 79 -7.31 -10.73 11.33
N ASN A 80 -6.50 -11.57 10.66
CA ASN A 80 -6.81 -12.02 9.31
C ASN A 80 -8.19 -12.68 9.25
N ALA A 81 -8.49 -13.64 10.14
CA ALA A 81 -9.80 -14.30 10.17
C ALA A 81 -10.97 -13.31 10.33
N THR A 82 -10.77 -12.25 11.13
CA THR A 82 -11.75 -11.19 11.34
C THR A 82 -11.92 -10.32 10.09
N ILE A 83 -10.83 -9.98 9.41
CA ILE A 83 -10.83 -9.26 8.13
C ILE A 83 -11.50 -10.12 7.03
N GLN A 84 -11.22 -11.42 6.95
CA GLN A 84 -11.89 -12.31 6.00
C GLN A 84 -13.41 -12.36 6.20
N ARG A 85 -13.89 -12.27 7.45
CA ARG A 85 -15.34 -12.24 7.77
C ARG A 85 -16.00 -10.91 7.44
N TRP A 86 -15.28 -9.80 7.62
CA TRP A 86 -15.78 -8.43 7.37
C TRP A 86 -17.13 -8.13 8.06
N ASP A 87 -17.29 -8.55 9.32
CA ASP A 87 -18.49 -8.39 10.15
C ASP A 87 -18.12 -7.67 11.46
N GLU A 88 -18.84 -6.59 11.80
CA GLU A 88 -18.67 -5.82 13.05
C GLU A 88 -18.70 -6.71 14.31
N ARG A 89 -19.43 -7.84 14.26
CA ARG A 89 -19.57 -8.79 15.37
C ARG A 89 -18.35 -9.71 15.56
N ALA A 90 -17.45 -9.79 14.57
CA ALA A 90 -16.28 -10.65 14.60
C ALA A 90 -15.14 -10.14 15.51
N THR A 91 -15.37 -9.06 16.26
CA THR A 91 -14.37 -8.40 17.13
C THR A 91 -14.15 -9.07 18.49
N SER A 92 -15.03 -9.99 18.91
CA SER A 92 -15.02 -10.56 20.27
C SER A 92 -13.71 -11.25 20.67
N LEU A 93 -12.97 -11.79 19.69
CA LEU A 93 -11.72 -12.52 19.91
C LEU A 93 -10.46 -11.64 19.81
N LEU A 94 -10.59 -10.39 19.35
CA LEU A 94 -9.44 -9.51 19.16
C LEU A 94 -9.03 -8.82 20.48
N PRO A 95 -7.73 -8.58 20.70
CA PRO A 95 -7.29 -7.63 21.73
C PRO A 95 -7.79 -6.22 21.39
N ASP A 96 -7.92 -5.37 22.41
CA ASP A 96 -8.64 -4.09 22.28
C ASP A 96 -8.05 -3.13 21.23
N TYR A 97 -6.73 -3.14 21.03
CA TYR A 97 -6.10 -2.32 20.00
C TYR A 97 -6.48 -2.80 18.58
N LEU A 98 -6.54 -4.11 18.34
CA LEU A 98 -6.97 -4.69 17.07
C LEU A 98 -8.47 -4.52 16.83
N LYS A 99 -9.29 -4.56 17.88
CA LYS A 99 -10.72 -4.19 17.76
C LYS A 99 -10.88 -2.78 17.21
N ARG A 100 -10.12 -1.82 17.75
CA ARG A 100 -10.17 -0.41 17.32
C ARG A 100 -9.70 -0.26 15.87
N PHE A 101 -8.58 -0.87 15.51
CA PHE A 101 -8.11 -0.93 14.12
C PHE A 101 -9.22 -1.47 13.18
N TYR A 102 -9.82 -2.60 13.54
CA TYR A 102 -10.82 -3.24 12.71
C TYR A 102 -12.13 -2.45 12.60
N THR A 103 -12.62 -1.86 13.70
CA THR A 103 -13.78 -0.96 13.67
C THR A 103 -13.54 0.22 12.72
N GLU A 104 -12.33 0.76 12.72
CA GLU A 104 -11.94 1.87 11.86
C GLU A 104 -11.80 1.48 10.39
N LEU A 105 -11.27 0.28 10.13
CA LEU A 105 -11.28 -0.34 8.80
C LEU A 105 -12.71 -0.44 8.26
N LEU A 106 -13.64 -1.01 9.03
CA LEU A 106 -15.04 -1.14 8.62
C LEU A 106 -15.70 0.22 8.38
N ARG A 107 -15.44 1.21 9.25
CA ARG A 107 -15.97 2.56 9.13
C ARG A 107 -15.56 3.23 7.82
N ILE A 108 -14.28 3.18 7.46
CA ILE A 108 -13.77 3.85 6.25
C ILE A 108 -14.42 3.29 4.99
N PHE A 109 -14.56 1.97 4.90
CA PHE A 109 -15.22 1.34 3.75
C PHE A 109 -16.73 1.62 3.74
N LYS A 110 -17.39 1.72 4.91
CA LYS A 110 -18.80 2.11 5.01
C LYS A 110 -19.04 3.56 4.58
N ASP A 111 -18.18 4.48 5.02
CA ASP A 111 -18.21 5.89 4.62
C ASP A 111 -18.02 6.02 3.10
N ALA A 112 -17.03 5.33 2.54
CA ALA A 112 -16.80 5.28 1.10
C ALA A 112 -18.02 4.75 0.32
N THR A 113 -18.67 3.71 0.84
CA THR A 113 -19.91 3.16 0.23
C THR A 113 -21.01 4.22 0.18
N SER A 114 -21.12 5.05 1.22
CA SER A 114 -22.13 6.10 1.33
C SER A 114 -21.84 7.27 0.39
N GLU A 115 -20.57 7.59 0.14
CA GLU A 115 -20.15 8.69 -0.73
C GLU A 115 -20.18 8.36 -2.22
N VAL A 116 -19.92 7.10 -2.62
CA VAL A 116 -19.88 6.73 -4.05
C VAL A 116 -21.25 6.83 -4.73
N ALA A 117 -22.37 6.80 -3.99
CA ALA A 117 -23.72 7.14 -4.46
C ALA A 117 -24.15 6.57 -5.85
N ILE A 118 -23.64 5.40 -6.24
CA ILE A 118 -24.06 4.67 -7.44
C ILE A 118 -25.00 3.53 -7.00
N CYS A 119 -26.00 3.19 -7.82
CA CYS A 119 -26.94 2.08 -7.59
C CYS A 119 -26.26 0.71 -7.33
N ASP A 120 -24.95 0.61 -7.53
CA ASP A 120 -24.17 -0.57 -7.23
C ASP A 120 -22.97 -0.29 -6.30
N THR A 121 -22.91 -1.04 -5.21
CA THR A 121 -21.81 -0.99 -4.23
C THR A 121 -20.55 -1.74 -4.67
N TYR A 122 -20.42 -2.10 -5.96
CA TYR A 122 -19.33 -2.96 -6.43
C TYR A 122 -17.96 -2.30 -6.26
N HIS A 123 -17.84 -0.99 -6.46
CA HIS A 123 -16.60 -0.23 -6.32
C HIS A 123 -15.87 -0.53 -5.00
N VAL A 124 -16.60 -0.38 -3.90
CA VAL A 124 -16.06 -0.61 -2.55
C VAL A 124 -15.94 -2.11 -2.26
N ALA A 125 -16.80 -2.96 -2.84
CA ALA A 125 -16.72 -4.40 -2.66
C ALA A 125 -15.42 -5.00 -3.21
N TYR A 126 -14.94 -4.54 -4.37
CA TYR A 126 -13.64 -4.99 -4.91
C TYR A 126 -12.46 -4.46 -4.09
N ALA A 127 -12.48 -3.19 -3.68
CA ALA A 127 -11.44 -2.65 -2.80
C ALA A 127 -11.38 -3.38 -1.45
N ARG A 128 -12.54 -3.76 -0.91
CA ARG A 128 -12.64 -4.59 0.30
C ARG A 128 -11.99 -5.95 0.06
N LYS A 129 -12.33 -6.62 -1.04
CA LYS A 129 -11.77 -7.93 -1.38
C LYS A 129 -10.24 -7.85 -1.51
N ALA A 130 -9.72 -6.81 -2.16
CA ALA A 130 -8.28 -6.59 -2.27
C ALA A 130 -7.60 -6.34 -0.91
N PHE A 131 -8.29 -5.71 0.05
CA PHE A 131 -7.79 -5.54 1.42
C PHE A 131 -7.79 -6.88 2.19
N GLN A 132 -8.80 -7.73 1.96
CA GLN A 132 -8.84 -9.08 2.52
C GLN A 132 -7.70 -9.94 1.98
N ASP A 133 -7.41 -9.87 0.68
CA ASP A 133 -6.29 -10.59 0.08
C ASP A 133 -4.96 -10.13 0.68
N LEU A 134 -4.76 -8.82 0.85
CA LEU A 134 -3.57 -8.26 1.51
C LEU A 134 -3.36 -8.80 2.92
N SER A 135 -4.42 -8.85 3.74
CA SER A 135 -4.32 -9.41 5.10
C SER A 135 -3.92 -10.89 5.10
N ALA A 136 -4.32 -11.65 4.08
CA ALA A 136 -3.87 -13.03 3.92
C ALA A 136 -2.39 -13.11 3.52
N TYR A 137 -1.90 -12.22 2.65
CA TYR A 137 -0.48 -12.15 2.30
C TYR A 137 0.41 -11.75 3.49
N TYR A 138 -0.01 -10.76 4.30
CA TYR A 138 0.70 -10.43 5.55
C TYR A 138 0.72 -11.58 6.54
N LEU A 139 -0.39 -12.33 6.68
CA LEU A 139 -0.38 -13.52 7.52
C LEU A 139 0.61 -14.56 7.02
N GLN A 140 0.69 -14.77 5.71
CA GLN A 140 1.63 -15.71 5.14
C GLN A 140 3.09 -15.30 5.40
N GLU A 141 3.44 -14.01 5.30
CA GLU A 141 4.77 -13.52 5.64
C GLU A 141 5.09 -13.70 7.13
N ALA A 142 4.14 -13.36 8.02
CA ALA A 142 4.30 -13.57 9.45
C ALA A 142 4.46 -15.05 9.82
N GLU A 143 3.76 -15.95 9.14
CA GLU A 143 3.92 -17.40 9.32
C GLU A 143 5.27 -17.90 8.84
N TRP A 144 5.78 -17.40 7.71
CA TRP A 144 7.13 -17.70 7.25
C TRP A 144 8.18 -17.24 8.26
N LEU A 145 8.04 -16.02 8.78
CA LEU A 145 8.94 -15.50 9.81
C LEU A 145 8.93 -16.36 11.07
N HIS A 146 7.73 -16.64 11.59
CA HIS A 146 7.53 -17.43 12.80
C HIS A 146 8.12 -18.85 12.68
N GLN A 147 8.04 -19.46 11.49
CA GLN A 147 8.56 -20.80 11.21
C GLN A 147 10.05 -20.80 10.85
N ASN A 148 10.72 -19.65 10.82
CA ASN A 148 12.08 -19.49 10.27
C ASN A 148 12.19 -20.05 8.84
N HIS A 149 11.12 -19.94 8.06
CA HIS A 149 11.09 -20.40 6.69
C HIS A 149 12.05 -19.55 5.84
N LYS A 150 12.82 -20.23 4.98
CA LYS A 150 13.76 -19.59 4.05
C LYS A 150 13.22 -19.78 2.64
N PRO A 151 12.40 -18.84 2.13
CA PRO A 151 11.83 -18.97 0.79
C PRO A 151 12.93 -18.83 -0.28
N SER A 152 12.68 -19.41 -1.46
CA SER A 152 13.43 -19.05 -2.65
C SER A 152 13.20 -17.58 -2.98
N PHE A 153 14.13 -16.94 -3.69
CA PHE A 153 13.98 -15.59 -4.22
C PHE A 153 12.68 -15.44 -5.02
N LYS A 154 12.33 -16.44 -5.83
CA LYS A 154 11.12 -16.41 -6.65
C LYS A 154 9.85 -16.44 -5.78
N ASP A 155 9.80 -17.34 -4.80
CA ASP A 155 8.63 -17.48 -3.92
C ASP A 155 8.50 -16.25 -3.00
N HIS A 156 9.63 -15.76 -2.49
CA HIS A 156 9.69 -14.49 -1.75
C HIS A 156 9.13 -13.35 -2.59
N LEU A 157 9.70 -13.09 -3.77
CA LEU A 157 9.27 -11.97 -4.61
C LEU A 157 7.80 -12.08 -5.03
N SER A 158 7.30 -13.30 -5.25
CA SER A 158 5.88 -13.49 -5.58
C SER A 158 4.96 -13.11 -4.44
N LEU A 159 5.32 -13.43 -3.19
CA LEU A 159 4.56 -13.06 -2.01
C LEU A 159 4.74 -11.57 -1.69
N SER A 160 5.99 -11.11 -1.66
CA SER A 160 6.36 -9.77 -1.19
C SER A 160 5.96 -8.65 -2.15
N ALA A 161 5.77 -8.95 -3.44
CA ALA A 161 5.15 -8.05 -4.40
C ALA A 161 3.64 -7.85 -4.16
N MET A 162 2.97 -8.80 -3.48
CA MET A 162 1.57 -8.67 -3.09
C MET A 162 1.44 -8.04 -1.70
N SER A 163 2.27 -8.46 -0.73
CA SER A 163 2.25 -7.96 0.64
C SER A 163 2.67 -6.49 0.75
N ILE A 164 3.48 -5.95 -0.17
CA ILE A 164 3.81 -4.51 -0.19
C ILE A 164 2.56 -3.60 -0.31
N GLY A 165 1.38 -4.17 -0.62
CA GLY A 165 0.11 -3.45 -0.64
C GLY A 165 -0.17 -2.67 -1.92
N SER A 166 0.82 -2.50 -2.80
CA SER A 166 0.67 -1.80 -4.07
C SER A 166 -0.42 -2.41 -4.99
N PRO A 167 -0.53 -3.74 -5.18
CA PRO A 167 -1.63 -4.32 -5.95
C PRO A 167 -3.02 -4.03 -5.32
N THR A 168 -3.11 -3.99 -3.99
CA THR A 168 -4.34 -3.62 -3.28
C THR A 168 -4.72 -2.16 -3.51
N ILE A 169 -3.74 -1.25 -3.49
CA ILE A 169 -3.94 0.16 -3.83
C ILE A 169 -4.36 0.34 -5.30
N CYS A 170 -3.86 -0.50 -6.22
CA CYS A 170 -4.27 -0.48 -7.63
C CYS A 170 -5.77 -0.76 -7.83
N VAL A 171 -6.39 -1.54 -6.95
CA VAL A 171 -7.85 -1.74 -6.93
C VAL A 171 -8.54 -0.59 -6.19
N GLY A 172 -7.98 -0.16 -5.05
CA GLY A 172 -8.52 0.91 -4.22
C GLY A 172 -8.61 2.26 -4.92
N LEU A 173 -7.67 2.59 -5.81
CA LEU A 173 -7.65 3.87 -6.53
C LEU A 173 -8.90 4.07 -7.39
N MET A 174 -9.50 2.98 -7.85
CA MET A 174 -10.65 3.01 -8.75
C MET A 174 -11.94 3.47 -8.05
N VAL A 175 -12.02 3.35 -6.71
CA VAL A 175 -13.26 3.55 -5.92
C VAL A 175 -13.90 4.91 -6.16
N GLY A 176 -13.09 5.97 -6.29
CA GLY A 176 -13.58 7.33 -6.48
C GLY A 176 -13.51 7.85 -7.92
N MET A 177 -13.29 6.98 -8.91
CA MET A 177 -13.16 7.40 -10.31
C MET A 177 -14.51 7.61 -11.03
N GLY A 178 -15.63 7.21 -10.42
CA GLY A 178 -16.98 7.41 -10.92
C GLY A 178 -17.32 6.56 -12.16
N ASP A 179 -18.41 6.94 -12.83
CA ASP A 179 -19.01 6.21 -13.96
C ASP A 179 -18.07 5.81 -15.12
N PRO A 180 -16.96 6.52 -15.44
CA PRO A 180 -16.04 6.07 -16.48
C PRO A 180 -15.35 4.73 -16.20
N VAL A 181 -15.38 4.25 -14.96
CA VAL A 181 -14.78 2.97 -14.56
C VAL A 181 -15.87 1.94 -14.34
N THR A 182 -15.98 1.01 -15.28
CA THR A 182 -17.03 -0.02 -15.26
C THR A 182 -16.73 -1.17 -14.29
N ARG A 183 -17.73 -2.00 -14.02
CA ARG A 183 -17.57 -3.23 -13.23
C ARG A 183 -16.52 -4.17 -13.82
N GLU A 184 -16.49 -4.30 -15.15
CA GLU A 184 -15.50 -5.13 -15.86
C GLU A 184 -14.08 -4.63 -15.63
N ALA A 185 -13.88 -3.30 -15.53
CA ALA A 185 -12.58 -2.74 -15.19
C ALA A 185 -12.17 -3.13 -13.75
N PHE A 186 -13.10 -3.11 -12.80
CA PHE A 186 -12.83 -3.57 -11.44
C PHE A 186 -12.54 -5.07 -11.37
N GLU A 187 -13.28 -5.90 -12.10
CA GLU A 187 -13.02 -7.35 -12.21
C GLU A 187 -11.63 -7.61 -12.78
N TRP A 188 -11.28 -6.90 -13.86
CA TRP A 188 -9.94 -6.96 -14.45
C TRP A 188 -8.86 -6.58 -13.44
N ALA A 189 -9.01 -5.46 -12.73
CA ALA A 189 -8.03 -4.99 -11.76
C ALA A 189 -7.92 -5.92 -10.53
N ALA A 190 -9.04 -6.44 -10.03
CA ALA A 190 -9.09 -7.39 -8.92
C ALA A 190 -8.54 -8.78 -9.31
N GLY A 191 -8.44 -9.07 -10.61
CA GLY A 191 -7.68 -10.21 -11.13
C GLY A 191 -6.16 -10.03 -11.10
N TYR A 192 -5.66 -8.90 -10.55
CA TYR A 192 -4.25 -8.53 -10.46
C TYR A 192 -3.52 -8.67 -11.82
N PRO A 193 -3.85 -7.81 -12.80
CA PRO A 193 -3.26 -7.89 -14.12
C PRO A 193 -1.75 -7.64 -14.05
N LYS A 194 -1.01 -8.03 -15.10
CA LYS A 194 0.47 -7.89 -15.13
C LYS A 194 0.96 -6.50 -14.73
N VAL A 195 0.25 -5.44 -15.13
CA VAL A 195 0.56 -4.04 -14.77
C VAL A 195 0.48 -3.78 -13.25
N ALA A 196 -0.50 -4.36 -12.55
CA ALA A 196 -0.62 -4.23 -11.10
C ALA A 196 0.45 -5.04 -10.36
N ILE A 197 0.75 -6.25 -10.85
CA ILE A 197 1.84 -7.08 -10.31
C ILE A 197 3.20 -6.40 -10.53
N ALA A 198 3.44 -5.82 -11.71
CA ALA A 198 4.65 -5.07 -12.02
C ALA A 198 4.79 -3.85 -11.09
N CYS A 199 3.70 -3.12 -10.83
CA CYS A 199 3.68 -2.05 -9.84
C CYS A 199 4.06 -2.54 -8.43
N GLY A 200 3.55 -3.70 -8.01
CA GLY A 200 3.92 -4.35 -6.75
C GLY A 200 5.40 -4.73 -6.68
N LYS A 201 5.94 -5.37 -7.72
CA LYS A 201 7.35 -5.73 -7.78
C LYS A 201 8.26 -4.50 -7.80
N ILE A 202 7.91 -3.46 -8.55
CA ILE A 202 8.68 -2.20 -8.55
C ILE A 202 8.75 -1.61 -7.15
N ALA A 203 7.60 -1.49 -6.47
CA ALA A 203 7.55 -0.99 -5.11
C ALA A 203 8.44 -1.83 -4.17
N ARG A 204 8.26 -3.15 -4.17
CA ARG A 204 9.01 -4.08 -3.32
C ARG A 204 10.52 -4.04 -3.57
N LEU A 205 10.94 -4.13 -4.83
CA LEU A 205 12.37 -4.16 -5.16
C LEU A 205 13.06 -2.83 -4.83
N MET A 206 12.39 -1.69 -5.04
CA MET A 206 12.92 -0.39 -4.67
C MET A 206 13.00 -0.19 -3.15
N ASP A 207 11.95 -0.59 -2.44
CA ASP A 207 11.89 -0.60 -0.97
C ASP A 207 13.03 -1.44 -0.38
N ASP A 208 13.19 -2.69 -0.84
CA ASP A 208 14.23 -3.60 -0.37
C ASP A 208 15.65 -3.05 -0.62
N ILE A 209 15.89 -2.42 -1.78
CA ILE A 209 17.18 -1.74 -2.06
C ILE A 209 17.42 -0.58 -1.09
N ALA A 210 16.39 0.25 -0.87
CA ALA A 210 16.48 1.42 0.01
C ALA A 210 16.74 0.98 1.47
N ALA A 211 16.01 -0.01 1.96
CA ALA A 211 16.16 -0.58 3.29
C ALA A 211 17.54 -1.23 3.48
N PHE A 212 18.00 -2.03 2.51
CA PHE A 212 19.30 -2.68 2.58
C PHE A 212 20.45 -1.67 2.66
N LYS A 213 20.38 -0.58 1.88
CA LYS A 213 21.39 0.50 1.91
C LYS A 213 21.30 1.38 3.16
N GLY A 214 20.08 1.61 3.67
CA GLY A 214 19.82 2.47 4.82
C GLY A 214 20.12 1.83 6.18
N GLY A 215 20.36 0.52 6.20
CA GLY A 215 20.50 -0.25 7.44
C GLY A 215 19.15 -0.76 7.92
N LYS A 216 18.78 -1.93 7.43
CA LYS A 216 17.53 -2.63 7.79
C LYS A 216 17.43 -2.86 9.30
N ALA A 217 16.21 -2.81 9.83
CA ALA A 217 15.94 -3.18 11.22
C ALA A 217 16.26 -4.68 11.46
N LYS A 218 16.77 -5.01 12.65
CA LYS A 218 16.99 -6.41 13.05
C LYS A 218 15.64 -7.06 13.36
N GLY A 219 15.27 -8.12 12.65
CA GLY A 219 14.11 -8.96 12.97
C GLY A 219 13.13 -9.20 11.83
N ASP A 220 13.20 -8.44 10.75
CA ASP A 220 12.23 -8.58 9.64
C ASP A 220 12.56 -9.76 8.72
N MET A 221 11.54 -10.21 7.97
CA MET A 221 11.67 -11.19 6.89
C MET A 221 12.79 -10.84 5.92
N ALA A 222 13.51 -11.86 5.42
CA ALA A 222 14.57 -11.66 4.44
C ALA A 222 14.06 -10.86 3.23
N SER A 223 14.80 -9.83 2.83
CA SER A 223 14.52 -9.00 1.66
C SER A 223 14.84 -9.76 0.37
N SER A 224 14.38 -9.24 -0.77
CA SER A 224 14.71 -9.75 -2.10
C SER A 224 16.23 -9.88 -2.31
N ILE A 225 17.03 -8.93 -1.79
CA ILE A 225 18.50 -8.96 -1.86
C ILE A 225 19.04 -10.15 -1.07
N GLU A 226 18.60 -10.31 0.18
CA GLU A 226 19.07 -11.36 1.08
C GLU A 226 18.67 -12.76 0.56
N CYS A 227 17.43 -12.93 0.10
CA CYS A 227 16.97 -14.16 -0.53
C CYS A 227 17.82 -14.53 -1.74
N TYR A 228 18.11 -13.57 -2.63
CA TYR A 228 18.94 -13.81 -3.81
C TYR A 228 20.38 -14.18 -3.46
N MET A 229 20.98 -13.47 -2.50
CA MET A 229 22.34 -13.75 -2.03
C MET A 229 22.47 -15.17 -1.48
N VAL A 230 21.50 -15.58 -0.64
CA VAL A 230 21.50 -16.90 -0.01
C VAL A 230 21.27 -18.01 -1.04
N GLU A 231 20.28 -17.87 -1.91
CA GLU A 231 19.94 -18.90 -2.91
C GLU A 231 21.08 -19.13 -3.92
N HIS A 232 21.72 -18.05 -4.37
CA HIS A 232 22.75 -18.13 -5.41
C HIS A 232 24.19 -18.10 -4.87
N SER A 233 24.38 -17.96 -3.54
CA SER A 233 25.69 -17.85 -2.91
C SER A 233 26.56 -16.73 -3.51
N VAL A 234 25.97 -15.55 -3.71
CA VAL A 234 26.61 -14.38 -4.32
C VAL A 234 26.73 -13.20 -3.35
N THR A 235 27.58 -12.24 -3.69
CA THR A 235 27.74 -11.00 -2.91
C THR A 235 26.53 -10.08 -3.06
N SER A 236 26.42 -9.09 -2.16
CA SER A 236 25.40 -8.04 -2.23
C SER A 236 25.44 -7.26 -3.54
N GLU A 237 26.61 -6.99 -4.11
CA GLU A 237 26.76 -6.24 -5.35
C GLU A 237 26.15 -6.99 -6.53
N VAL A 238 26.37 -8.30 -6.60
CA VAL A 238 25.79 -9.17 -7.64
C VAL A 238 24.28 -9.25 -7.49
N ALA A 239 23.77 -9.43 -6.27
CA ALA A 239 22.34 -9.48 -5.99
C ALA A 239 21.65 -8.15 -6.34
N ILE A 240 22.22 -7.01 -5.94
CA ILE A 240 21.71 -5.68 -6.28
C ILE A 240 21.70 -5.49 -7.80
N SER A 241 22.78 -5.87 -8.51
CA SER A 241 22.82 -5.76 -9.97
C SER A 241 21.71 -6.58 -10.64
N LYS A 242 21.43 -7.80 -10.15
CA LYS A 242 20.34 -8.61 -10.68
C LYS A 242 18.98 -7.99 -10.40
N ILE A 243 18.76 -7.49 -9.19
CA ILE A 243 17.50 -6.84 -8.81
C ILE A 243 17.25 -5.57 -9.62
N LEU A 244 18.28 -4.76 -9.89
CA LEU A 244 18.15 -3.59 -10.76
C LEU A 244 17.76 -3.98 -12.20
N SER A 245 18.30 -5.08 -12.72
CA SER A 245 17.88 -5.62 -14.03
C SER A 245 16.42 -6.09 -14.02
N LEU A 246 15.95 -6.75 -12.96
CA LEU A 246 14.55 -7.14 -12.82
C LEU A 246 13.64 -5.92 -12.71
N LEU A 247 14.07 -4.89 -11.98
CA LEU A 247 13.35 -3.63 -11.86
C LEU A 247 13.15 -2.99 -13.24
N GLU A 248 14.18 -2.98 -14.09
CA GLU A 248 14.08 -2.49 -15.48
C GLU A 248 13.04 -3.27 -16.30
N ASP A 249 13.00 -4.60 -16.17
CA ASP A 249 12.02 -5.44 -16.87
C ASP A 249 10.58 -5.16 -16.43
N GLU A 250 10.35 -4.91 -15.14
CA GLU A 250 9.03 -4.53 -14.64
C GLU A 250 8.62 -3.11 -15.10
N TRP A 251 9.57 -2.17 -15.21
CA TRP A 251 9.29 -0.86 -15.83
C TRP A 251 8.91 -0.98 -17.31
N ARG A 252 9.56 -1.90 -18.06
CA ARG A 252 9.16 -2.21 -19.45
C ARG A 252 7.75 -2.78 -19.51
N THR A 253 7.39 -3.65 -18.55
CA THR A 253 6.04 -4.22 -18.44
C THR A 253 4.98 -3.13 -18.19
N LEU A 254 5.26 -2.16 -17.31
CA LEU A 254 4.37 -1.01 -17.10
C LEU A 254 4.19 -0.18 -18.38
N ASN A 255 5.28 0.15 -19.08
CA ASN A 255 5.22 0.94 -20.31
C ASN A 255 4.42 0.22 -21.41
N GLN A 256 4.53 -1.11 -21.49
CA GLN A 256 3.78 -1.90 -22.47
C GLN A 256 2.28 -1.92 -22.17
N ALA A 257 1.88 -1.88 -20.89
CA ALA A 257 0.49 -1.92 -20.47
C ALA A 257 -0.37 -0.77 -21.04
N HIS A 258 0.22 0.40 -21.29
CA HIS A 258 -0.44 1.52 -21.97
C HIS A 258 -0.99 1.15 -23.35
N PHE A 259 -0.29 0.27 -24.06
CA PHE A 259 -0.61 -0.13 -25.43
C PHE A 259 -1.42 -1.42 -25.49
N GLU A 260 -1.43 -2.24 -24.43
CA GLU A 260 -2.16 -3.52 -24.42
C GLU A 260 -3.59 -3.39 -23.90
N HIS A 261 -3.84 -2.43 -23.02
CA HIS A 261 -5.10 -2.33 -22.26
C HIS A 261 -5.90 -1.07 -22.60
N HIS A 262 -6.12 -0.82 -23.90
CA HIS A 262 -6.86 0.35 -24.40
C HIS A 262 -8.25 0.53 -23.76
N SER A 263 -8.97 -0.57 -23.49
CA SER A 263 -10.29 -0.56 -22.83
C SER A 263 -10.24 -0.14 -21.36
N HIS A 264 -9.07 -0.15 -20.72
CA HIS A 264 -8.86 0.18 -19.31
C HIS A 264 -7.85 1.32 -19.12
N LEU A 265 -7.61 2.12 -20.17
CA LEU A 265 -6.52 3.10 -20.21
C LEU A 265 -6.55 4.10 -19.03
N LEU A 266 -7.74 4.54 -18.61
CA LEU A 266 -7.90 5.44 -17.46
C LEU A 266 -7.36 4.83 -16.16
N VAL A 267 -7.62 3.54 -15.94
CA VAL A 267 -7.16 2.79 -14.76
C VAL A 267 -5.66 2.53 -14.86
N VAL A 268 -5.19 2.08 -16.03
CA VAL A 268 -3.77 1.83 -16.31
C VAL A 268 -2.94 3.09 -16.07
N GLN A 269 -3.41 4.25 -16.52
CA GLN A 269 -2.72 5.52 -16.29
C GLN A 269 -2.56 5.84 -14.80
N ARG A 270 -3.57 5.54 -13.97
CA ARG A 270 -3.48 5.76 -12.51
C ARG A 270 -2.53 4.78 -11.84
N ILE A 271 -2.53 3.51 -12.26
CA ILE A 271 -1.55 2.52 -11.79
C ILE A 271 -0.13 2.97 -12.14
N ILE A 272 0.08 3.54 -13.32
CA ILE A 272 1.41 4.00 -13.74
C ILE A 272 1.83 5.27 -13.01
N ASN A 273 0.91 6.21 -12.76
CA ASN A 273 1.20 7.35 -11.88
C ASN A 273 1.60 6.88 -10.48
N PHE A 274 0.93 5.85 -9.95
CA PHE A 274 1.27 5.24 -8.67
C PHE A 274 2.65 4.57 -8.71
N ALA A 275 2.97 3.78 -9.73
CA ALA A 275 4.30 3.20 -9.88
C ALA A 275 5.39 4.29 -10.00
N ASN A 276 5.18 5.34 -10.78
CA ASN A 276 6.12 6.46 -10.92
C ASN A 276 6.38 7.16 -9.59
N SER A 277 5.38 7.23 -8.70
CA SER A 277 5.57 7.82 -7.38
C SER A 277 6.61 7.07 -6.53
N MET A 278 6.87 5.78 -6.79
CA MET A 278 7.91 4.99 -6.09
C MET A 278 9.30 5.64 -6.20
N LEU A 279 9.58 6.38 -7.29
CA LEU A 279 10.83 7.12 -7.45
C LEU A 279 10.97 8.26 -6.44
N VAL A 280 9.85 8.87 -6.01
CA VAL A 280 9.88 9.92 -4.98
C VAL A 280 10.16 9.32 -3.60
N PHE A 281 9.62 8.13 -3.33
CA PHE A 281 9.70 7.50 -2.00
C PHE A 281 10.92 6.62 -1.80
N TYR A 282 11.39 5.91 -2.84
CA TYR A 282 12.36 4.83 -2.70
C TYR A 282 13.60 4.94 -3.60
N ALA A 283 13.77 6.02 -4.37
CA ALA A 283 14.97 6.21 -5.16
C ALA A 283 16.20 6.49 -4.27
N GLY A 284 16.89 5.41 -3.89
CA GLY A 284 18.14 5.44 -3.12
C GLY A 284 17.98 5.76 -1.63
N LYS A 285 16.76 5.91 -1.12
CA LYS A 285 16.44 6.22 0.28
C LYS A 285 15.04 5.73 0.62
N ASP A 286 14.79 5.36 1.86
CA ASP A 286 13.44 5.07 2.35
C ASP A 286 12.80 6.37 2.87
N ALA A 287 12.17 7.12 1.97
CA ALA A 287 11.57 8.41 2.28
C ALA A 287 10.22 8.28 2.98
N TYR A 288 9.58 7.10 2.91
CA TYR A 288 8.33 6.83 3.62
C TYR A 288 8.60 6.66 5.12
N THR A 289 9.56 5.82 5.49
CA THR A 289 9.94 5.66 6.90
C THR A 289 10.67 6.89 7.41
N PHE A 290 11.58 7.49 6.62
CA PHE A 290 12.37 8.65 7.04
C PHE A 290 11.87 9.94 6.39
N SER A 291 10.85 10.55 7.00
CA SER A 291 10.13 11.73 6.51
C SER A 291 10.99 12.95 6.17
N ILE A 292 12.17 13.09 6.79
CA ILE A 292 13.13 14.17 6.49
C ILE A 292 13.46 14.25 4.99
N ASN A 293 13.43 13.11 4.31
CA ASN A 293 13.73 12.98 2.89
C ASN A 293 12.65 13.58 1.97
N LEU A 294 11.46 13.91 2.50
CA LEU A 294 10.32 14.49 1.79
C LEU A 294 10.01 15.92 2.25
N LYS A 295 10.72 16.45 3.25
CA LYS A 295 10.42 17.74 3.88
C LYS A 295 10.31 18.88 2.85
N GLU A 296 11.30 19.02 1.97
CA GLU A 296 11.31 20.08 0.96
C GLU A 296 10.15 19.95 -0.03
N THR A 297 9.86 18.73 -0.47
CA THR A 297 8.73 18.42 -1.36
C THR A 297 7.40 18.77 -0.70
N VAL A 298 7.20 18.38 0.56
CA VAL A 298 6.00 18.67 1.35
C VAL A 298 5.84 20.18 1.55
N GLU A 299 6.90 20.89 1.93
CA GLU A 299 6.87 22.33 2.12
C GLU A 299 6.51 23.05 0.81
N SER A 300 7.10 22.64 -0.31
CA SER A 300 6.84 23.23 -1.63
C SER A 300 5.40 23.01 -2.08
N LEU A 301 4.84 21.81 -1.90
CA LEU A 301 3.52 21.46 -2.41
C LEU A 301 2.36 21.93 -1.53
N PHE A 302 2.54 21.92 -0.21
CA PHE A 302 1.42 22.09 0.73
C PHE A 302 1.54 23.31 1.65
N VAL A 303 2.71 23.95 1.72
CA VAL A 303 2.95 25.06 2.66
C VAL A 303 3.27 26.36 1.95
N LYS A 304 4.19 26.34 0.98
CA LYS A 304 4.71 27.54 0.31
C LYS A 304 3.90 27.83 -0.96
N PRO A 305 3.10 28.91 -1.01
CA PRO A 305 2.43 29.28 -2.25
C PRO A 305 3.44 29.75 -3.29
N ILE A 306 3.16 29.48 -4.58
CA ILE A 306 3.92 30.07 -5.68
C ILE A 306 3.68 31.60 -5.64
N PRO A 307 4.73 32.43 -5.58
CA PRO A 307 4.57 33.89 -5.64
C PRO A 307 3.80 34.28 -6.91
N MET A 308 2.76 35.11 -6.73
CA MET A 308 1.98 35.67 -7.83
C MET A 308 2.57 36.99 -8.32
#